data_AF-Q2VRA1-F1
#
_entry.id   AF-Q2VRA1-F1
#
_cell.length_a   1.000
_cell.length_b   1.000
_cell.length_c   1.000
_cell.angle_alpha   90.00
_cell.angle_beta   90.00
_cell.angle_gamma   90.00
#
_symmetry.space_group_name_H-M   'P 1'
#
loop_
_entity.id
_entity.type
_entity.pdbx_description
1 polymer ?
#
loop_
_entity_poly.entity_id
_entity_poly.type
_entity_poly.pdbx_seq_one_letter_code
_entity_poly.pdbx_strand_id
1 'polypeptide(L)'
;YKVYLGKANGGGQIVSPADKEIAALIDKVAAGDIRDLPRSQDFTVLDDEVVNAYIEKTASLAKWPKAEISYVYTAMHGVGYEVLSKTLEKAGLPQPYLVSEQIQPDGSFPTVNFPNPEEKGALDLAIKLAKEKNAEFIIANDPDADRLAVAVPDAQGNWKPLHGNVIGCFLGWYLAKQFHAQGKQGVLACSLVSSPALAEIAKKYGLSSEETLTGFKYIGKVENLLFGFEEALGYLVDPDKVR
;
A
#
# COMPACT_ATOMS: atom_id res chain seq x y z
N TYR A 1 5.65 -10.68 -12.77
CA TYR A 1 4.64 -9.79 -13.36
C TYR A 1 3.36 -9.94 -12.55
N LYS A 2 2.65 -8.84 -12.25
CA LYS A 2 1.30 -8.87 -11.64
C LYS A 2 0.28 -8.64 -12.76
N VAL A 3 -0.86 -9.32 -12.72
CA VAL A 3 -1.96 -9.15 -13.68
C VAL A 3 -3.20 -8.72 -12.92
N TYR A 4 -3.76 -7.59 -13.35
CA TYR A 4 -5.02 -7.04 -12.84
C TYR A 4 -6.00 -7.05 -14.00
N LEU A 5 -7.17 -7.65 -13.78
CA LEU A 5 -8.23 -7.58 -14.78
C LEU A 5 -9.08 -6.34 -14.49
N GLY A 6 -9.44 -5.60 -15.53
CA GLY A 6 -10.24 -4.38 -15.39
C GLY A 6 -11.56 -4.63 -14.63
N LYS A 7 -12.21 -3.54 -14.19
CA LYS A 7 -13.38 -3.56 -13.31
C LYS A 7 -14.48 -4.58 -13.65
N ALA A 8 -14.73 -4.82 -14.94
CA ALA A 8 -15.68 -5.83 -15.42
C ALA A 8 -15.38 -7.26 -14.93
N ASN A 9 -14.13 -7.51 -14.52
CA ASN A 9 -13.62 -8.78 -14.01
C ASN A 9 -13.20 -8.68 -12.52
N GLY A 10 -13.70 -7.66 -11.81
CA GLY A 10 -13.49 -7.48 -10.36
C GLY A 10 -12.39 -6.50 -9.96
N GLY A 11 -11.71 -5.85 -10.91
CA GLY A 11 -10.81 -4.68 -10.66
C GLY A 11 -9.51 -4.96 -9.91
N GLY A 12 -9.37 -6.14 -9.31
CA GLY A 12 -8.20 -6.56 -8.55
C GLY A 12 -7.28 -7.53 -9.28
N GLN A 13 -6.30 -8.04 -8.55
CA GLN A 13 -5.40 -9.08 -9.02
C GLN A 13 -6.19 -10.37 -9.36
N ILE A 14 -5.75 -11.08 -10.40
CA ILE A 14 -6.37 -12.32 -10.86
C ILE A 14 -6.53 -13.38 -9.76
N VAL A 15 -7.65 -14.12 -9.84
CA VAL A 15 -7.96 -15.32 -9.07
C VAL A 15 -8.54 -16.38 -10.00
N SER A 16 -8.74 -17.60 -9.49
CA SER A 16 -9.47 -18.66 -10.20
C SER A 16 -10.84 -18.20 -10.69
N PRO A 17 -11.23 -18.55 -11.93
CA PRO A 17 -10.51 -19.44 -12.86
C PRO A 17 -9.44 -18.78 -13.74
N ALA A 18 -9.36 -17.44 -13.79
CA ALA A 18 -8.49 -16.71 -14.72
C ALA A 18 -7.00 -17.03 -14.53
N ASP A 19 -6.55 -17.25 -13.30
CA ASP A 19 -5.16 -17.68 -13.02
C ASP A 19 -4.82 -19.03 -13.65
N LYS A 20 -5.73 -20.02 -13.57
CA LYS A 20 -5.58 -21.35 -14.17
C LYS A 20 -5.65 -21.30 -15.69
N GLU A 21 -6.54 -20.49 -16.24
CA GLU A 21 -6.66 -20.32 -17.69
C GLU A 21 -5.39 -19.70 -18.27
N ILE A 22 -4.86 -18.63 -17.65
CA ILE A 22 -3.59 -18.02 -18.02
C ILE A 22 -2.44 -19.02 -17.87
N ALA A 23 -2.39 -19.79 -16.77
CA ALA A 23 -1.36 -20.81 -16.56
C ALA A 23 -1.39 -21.90 -17.65
N ALA A 24 -2.57 -22.39 -18.02
CA ALA A 24 -2.71 -23.38 -19.09
C ALA A 24 -2.25 -22.84 -20.46
N LEU A 25 -2.48 -21.54 -20.72
CA LEU A 25 -1.95 -20.87 -21.92
C LEU A 25 -0.43 -20.73 -21.86
N ILE A 26 0.14 -20.41 -20.70
CA ILE A 26 1.59 -20.38 -20.50
C ILE A 26 2.20 -21.75 -20.78
N ASP A 27 1.63 -22.84 -20.25
CA ASP A 27 2.12 -24.20 -20.47
C ASP A 27 2.11 -24.58 -21.96
N LYS A 28 1.03 -24.22 -22.66
CA LYS A 28 0.91 -24.43 -24.11
C LYS A 28 1.98 -23.66 -24.89
N VAL A 29 2.28 -22.42 -24.51
CA VAL A 29 3.32 -21.60 -25.14
C VAL A 29 4.71 -22.12 -24.80
N ALA A 30 4.95 -22.53 -23.57
CA ALA A 30 6.23 -23.06 -23.09
C ALA A 30 6.61 -24.40 -23.74
N ALA A 31 5.63 -25.15 -24.27
CA ALA A 31 5.88 -26.34 -25.09
C ALA A 31 6.41 -26.03 -26.50
N GLY A 32 6.31 -24.77 -26.96
CA GLY A 32 6.88 -24.27 -28.20
C GLY A 32 8.03 -23.29 -27.95
N ASP A 33 8.28 -22.39 -28.91
CA ASP A 33 9.25 -21.30 -28.77
C ASP A 33 8.53 -19.95 -28.63
N ILE A 34 8.86 -19.19 -27.59
CA ILE A 34 8.31 -17.84 -27.38
C ILE A 34 8.62 -16.90 -28.56
N ARG A 35 9.71 -17.15 -29.30
CA ARG A 35 10.12 -16.37 -30.47
C ARG A 35 9.18 -16.54 -31.66
N ASP A 36 8.39 -17.60 -31.68
CA ASP A 36 7.40 -17.86 -32.74
C ASP A 36 6.10 -17.08 -32.52
N LEU A 37 5.91 -16.48 -31.34
CA LEU A 37 4.73 -15.68 -31.05
C LEU A 37 4.91 -14.24 -31.55
N PRO A 38 4.05 -13.77 -32.48
CA PRO A 38 4.11 -12.39 -32.93
C PRO A 38 3.79 -11.44 -31.77
N ARG A 39 4.62 -10.41 -31.58
CA ARG A 39 4.32 -9.35 -30.62
C ARG A 39 3.13 -8.54 -31.12
N SER A 40 2.02 -8.60 -30.39
CA SER A 40 0.87 -7.75 -30.67
C SER A 40 1.25 -6.27 -30.57
N GLN A 41 0.74 -5.47 -31.51
CA GLN A 41 0.72 -4.00 -31.42
C GLN A 41 -0.66 -3.48 -31.01
N ASP A 42 -1.62 -4.37 -30.77
CA ASP A 42 -2.95 -4.05 -30.28
C ASP A 42 -2.90 -3.85 -28.76
N PHE A 43 -2.32 -2.71 -28.36
CA PHE A 43 -2.29 -2.25 -26.99
C PHE A 43 -2.41 -0.73 -26.96
N THR A 44 -2.89 -0.20 -25.84
CA THR A 44 -2.92 1.24 -25.58
C THR A 44 -1.87 1.58 -24.54
N VAL A 45 -0.96 2.48 -24.88
CA VAL A 45 -0.08 3.12 -23.89
C VAL A 45 -0.89 4.21 -23.23
N LEU A 46 -1.11 4.08 -21.92
CA LEU A 46 -1.74 5.12 -21.12
C LEU A 46 -0.70 6.21 -20.83
N ASP A 47 -1.15 7.46 -20.79
CA ASP A 47 -0.33 8.59 -20.39
C ASP A 47 -0.45 8.85 -18.88
N ASP A 48 0.15 9.96 -18.42
CA ASP A 48 0.16 10.35 -17.02
C ASP A 48 -1.22 10.75 -16.49
N GLU A 49 -2.28 10.83 -17.31
CA GLU A 49 -3.63 11.18 -16.85
C GLU A 49 -4.13 10.20 -15.78
N VAL A 50 -3.79 8.91 -15.91
CA VAL A 50 -4.18 7.87 -14.95
C VAL A 50 -3.51 8.11 -13.59
N VAL A 51 -2.23 8.45 -13.59
CA VAL A 51 -1.46 8.76 -12.37
C VAL A 51 -1.97 10.05 -11.73
N ASN A 52 -2.23 11.08 -12.55
CA ASN A 52 -2.76 12.35 -12.08
C ASN A 52 -4.17 12.20 -11.47
N ALA A 53 -5.03 11.36 -12.07
CA ALA A 53 -6.35 11.05 -11.51
C ALA A 53 -6.23 10.35 -10.15
N TYR A 54 -5.27 9.43 -9.99
CA TYR A 54 -4.98 8.79 -8.71
C TYR A 54 -4.51 9.80 -7.65
N ILE A 55 -3.59 10.70 -8.01
CA ILE A 55 -3.07 11.76 -7.13
C ILE A 55 -4.20 12.69 -6.66
N GLU A 56 -5.00 13.21 -7.58
CA GLU A 56 -6.13 14.11 -7.28
C GLU A 56 -7.10 13.45 -6.30
N LYS A 57 -7.44 12.20 -6.58
CA LYS A 57 -8.41 11.46 -5.79
C LYS A 57 -7.88 11.14 -4.39
N THR A 58 -6.60 10.76 -4.29
CA THR A 58 -5.97 10.44 -3.01
C THR A 58 -5.78 11.69 -2.16
N ALA A 59 -5.35 12.80 -2.76
CA ALA A 59 -5.19 14.08 -2.07
C ALA A 59 -6.50 14.57 -1.43
N SER A 60 -7.65 14.32 -2.09
CA SER A 60 -8.97 14.68 -1.56
C SER A 60 -9.35 13.99 -0.23
N LEU A 61 -8.61 12.96 0.20
CA LEU A 61 -8.82 12.30 1.49
C LEU A 61 -8.28 13.10 2.68
N ALA A 62 -7.37 14.05 2.46
CA ALA A 62 -6.85 14.89 3.52
C ALA A 62 -7.95 15.85 4.02
N LYS A 63 -8.40 15.64 5.26
CA LYS A 63 -9.47 16.44 5.90
C LYS A 63 -8.98 17.40 6.98
N TRP A 64 -7.70 17.31 7.35
CA TRP A 64 -7.15 18.02 8.50
C TRP A 64 -6.41 19.28 8.08
N PRO A 65 -6.37 20.31 8.94
CA PRO A 65 -5.57 21.48 8.68
C PRO A 65 -4.09 21.09 8.57
N LYS A 66 -3.33 21.96 7.89
CA LYS A 66 -1.88 21.85 7.81
C LYS A 66 -1.29 21.68 9.21
N ALA A 67 -0.55 20.59 9.41
CA ALA A 67 0.20 20.31 10.62
C ALA A 67 1.69 20.41 10.32
N GLU A 68 2.47 20.93 11.27
CA GLU A 68 3.91 20.79 11.23
C GLU A 68 4.23 19.37 11.71
N ILE A 69 4.66 18.53 10.77
CA ILE A 69 5.03 17.13 11.03
C ILE A 69 6.42 16.91 10.44
N SER A 70 7.33 16.40 11.24
CA SER A 70 8.71 16.10 10.83
C SER A 70 8.85 14.59 10.64
N TYR A 71 9.08 14.14 9.41
CA TYR A 71 9.19 12.71 9.11
C TYR A 71 10.17 12.44 7.97
N VAL A 72 10.69 11.22 7.96
CA VAL A 72 11.60 10.73 6.90
C VAL A 72 10.84 9.81 5.95
N TYR A 73 11.19 9.87 4.67
CA TYR A 73 10.67 8.99 3.64
C TYR A 73 11.78 8.29 2.86
N THR A 74 11.58 7.01 2.58
CA THR A 74 12.35 6.23 1.62
C THR A 74 11.43 5.45 0.69
N ALA A 75 11.73 5.46 -0.60
CA ALA A 75 11.06 4.62 -1.59
C ALA A 75 11.78 3.27 -1.79
N MET A 76 12.89 3.03 -1.09
CA MET A 76 13.71 1.82 -1.25
C MET A 76 14.06 1.48 -2.71
N HIS A 77 14.44 2.50 -3.49
CA HIS A 77 14.68 2.42 -4.94
C HIS A 77 13.45 2.05 -5.77
N GLY A 78 12.27 2.30 -5.22
CA GLY A 78 10.97 2.07 -5.82
C GLY A 78 10.40 3.26 -6.59
N VAL A 79 9.22 3.04 -7.15
CA VAL A 79 8.49 4.01 -7.98
C VAL A 79 7.58 4.96 -7.18
N GLY A 80 7.46 4.76 -5.86
CA GLY A 80 6.45 5.44 -5.03
C GLY A 80 6.69 6.95 -4.80
N TYR A 81 7.93 7.43 -4.87
CA TYR A 81 8.27 8.79 -4.43
C TYR A 81 7.54 9.88 -5.21
N GLU A 82 7.52 9.80 -6.54
CA GLU A 82 6.94 10.86 -7.37
C GLU A 82 5.44 11.03 -7.09
N VAL A 83 4.72 9.91 -7.00
CA VAL A 83 3.28 9.88 -6.70
C VAL A 83 3.02 10.40 -5.29
N LEU A 84 3.81 9.97 -4.29
CA LEU A 84 3.70 10.44 -2.92
C LEU A 84 3.94 11.95 -2.82
N SER A 85 5.02 12.46 -3.41
CA SER A 85 5.40 13.87 -3.36
C SER A 85 4.31 14.76 -3.97
N LYS A 86 3.83 14.42 -5.17
CA LYS A 86 2.73 15.14 -5.83
C LYS A 86 1.42 15.07 -5.05
N THR A 87 1.12 13.92 -4.43
CA THR A 87 -0.08 13.75 -3.58
C THR A 87 -0.02 14.62 -2.33
N LEU A 88 1.13 14.67 -1.65
CA LEU A 88 1.33 15.52 -0.47
C LEU A 88 1.21 17.00 -0.82
N GLU A 89 1.85 17.44 -1.91
CA GLU A 89 1.76 18.82 -2.40
C GLU A 89 0.30 19.20 -2.70
N LYS A 90 -0.42 18.35 -3.43
CA LYS A 90 -1.82 18.57 -3.77
C LYS A 90 -2.72 18.58 -2.54
N ALA A 91 -2.44 17.76 -1.54
CA ALA A 91 -3.15 17.70 -0.27
C ALA A 91 -2.79 18.87 0.68
N GLY A 92 -1.80 19.70 0.35
CA GLY A 92 -1.29 20.77 1.22
C GLY A 92 -0.55 20.25 2.47
N LEU A 93 -0.02 19.03 2.41
CA LEU A 93 0.73 18.37 3.49
C LEU A 93 2.23 18.64 3.37
N PRO A 94 2.98 18.65 4.49
CA PRO A 94 4.42 18.87 4.47
C PRO A 94 5.16 17.73 3.75
N GLN A 95 6.20 18.11 3.00
CA GLN A 95 7.12 17.15 2.37
C GLN A 95 8.05 16.52 3.43
N PRO A 96 8.40 15.23 3.29
CA PRO A 96 9.33 14.55 4.18
C PRO A 96 10.79 14.94 3.92
N TYR A 97 11.64 14.61 4.88
CA TYR A 97 13.07 14.47 4.62
C TYR A 97 13.33 13.18 3.83
N LEU A 98 14.01 13.28 2.70
CA LEU A 98 14.21 12.17 1.78
C LEU A 98 15.53 11.46 2.04
N VAL A 99 15.50 10.13 2.08
CA VAL A 99 16.71 9.32 1.98
C VAL A 99 17.18 9.36 0.53
N SER A 100 18.06 10.32 0.22
CA SER A 100 18.50 10.60 -1.14
C SER A 100 19.07 9.39 -1.89
N GLU A 101 19.73 8.50 -1.16
CA GLU A 101 20.37 7.30 -1.66
C GLU A 101 19.38 6.17 -2.00
N GLN A 102 18.08 6.34 -1.68
CA GLN A 102 17.04 5.33 -1.90
C GLN A 102 15.79 5.90 -2.60
N ILE A 103 15.84 7.15 -3.08
CA ILE A 103 14.64 7.84 -3.56
C ILE A 103 14.36 7.64 -5.06
N GLN A 104 15.39 7.36 -5.86
CA GLN A 104 15.27 7.16 -7.30
C GLN A 104 15.09 5.67 -7.61
N PRO A 105 14.27 5.29 -8.61
CA PRO A 105 14.15 3.91 -9.04
C PRO A 105 15.50 3.31 -9.49
N ASP A 106 15.91 2.20 -8.88
CA ASP A 106 17.11 1.45 -9.24
C ASP A 106 16.89 -0.05 -9.02
N GLY A 107 16.76 -0.80 -10.12
CA GLY A 107 16.51 -2.24 -10.10
C GLY A 107 17.66 -3.10 -9.58
N SER A 108 18.84 -2.52 -9.31
CA SER A 108 19.97 -3.20 -8.66
C SER A 108 19.93 -3.13 -7.13
N PHE A 109 19.05 -2.28 -6.56
CA PHE A 109 18.87 -2.09 -5.12
C PHE A 109 20.18 -1.90 -4.33
N PRO A 110 21.07 -0.96 -4.73
CA PRO A 110 22.47 -0.95 -4.31
C PRO A 110 22.72 -0.70 -2.82
N THR A 111 21.70 -0.27 -2.07
CA THR A 111 21.83 0.09 -0.64
C THR A 111 21.14 -0.89 0.30
N VAL A 112 20.50 -1.94 -0.22
CA VAL A 112 19.76 -2.93 0.60
C VAL A 112 20.01 -4.35 0.07
N ASN A 113 20.10 -5.32 0.99
CA ASN A 113 20.25 -6.72 0.59
C ASN A 113 18.99 -7.28 -0.06
N PHE A 114 17.82 -6.84 0.42
CA PHE A 114 16.52 -7.21 -0.11
C PHE A 114 15.57 -6.03 0.09
N PRO A 115 14.84 -5.59 -0.96
CA PRO A 115 14.08 -4.35 -0.92
C PRO A 115 12.70 -4.57 -0.29
N ASN A 116 12.68 -4.96 0.98
CA ASN A 116 11.46 -5.06 1.80
C ASN A 116 11.71 -4.33 3.12
N PRO A 117 10.85 -3.38 3.52
CA PRO A 117 11.05 -2.58 4.74
C PRO A 117 11.01 -3.39 6.04
N GLU A 118 10.55 -4.65 6.01
CA GLU A 118 10.62 -5.57 7.16
C GLU A 118 12.02 -6.18 7.36
N GLU A 119 12.89 -6.08 6.36
CA GLU A 119 14.22 -6.70 6.40
C GLU A 119 15.18 -5.95 7.32
N LYS A 120 16.03 -6.73 7.99
CA LYS A 120 17.08 -6.16 8.82
C LYS A 120 18.04 -5.33 7.96
N GLY A 121 18.22 -4.07 8.34
CA GLY A 121 19.10 -3.12 7.65
C GLY A 121 18.40 -2.30 6.56
N ALA A 122 17.17 -2.65 6.15
CA ALA A 122 16.44 -1.91 5.13
C ALA A 122 16.20 -0.43 5.50
N LEU A 123 15.98 -0.16 6.79
CA LEU A 123 15.69 1.17 7.32
C LEU A 123 16.91 1.91 7.89
N ASP A 124 18.13 1.36 7.81
CA ASP A 124 19.30 1.95 8.50
C ASP A 124 19.59 3.39 8.03
N LEU A 125 19.52 3.65 6.72
CA LEU A 125 19.69 4.99 6.16
C LEU A 125 18.57 5.94 6.59
N ALA A 126 17.32 5.46 6.62
CA ALA A 126 16.17 6.24 7.07
C ALA A 126 16.28 6.59 8.57
N ILE A 127 16.71 5.63 9.40
CA ILE A 127 16.94 5.82 10.83
C ILE A 127 18.06 6.81 11.09
N LYS A 128 19.16 6.74 10.33
CA LYS A 128 20.26 7.70 10.41
C LYS A 128 19.74 9.11 10.13
N LEU A 129 19.04 9.31 9.01
CA LEU A 129 18.48 10.61 8.64
C LEU A 129 17.45 11.11 9.66
N ALA A 130 16.61 10.21 10.19
CA ALA A 130 15.59 10.55 11.18
C ALA A 130 16.21 11.10 12.47
N LYS A 131 17.33 10.52 12.92
CA LYS A 131 18.11 11.04 14.05
C LYS A 131 18.73 12.40 13.75
N GLU A 132 19.31 12.58 12.55
CA GLU A 132 19.92 13.85 12.14
C GLU A 132 18.91 15.00 12.03
N LYS A 133 17.67 14.70 11.64
CA LYS A 133 16.60 15.69 11.44
C LYS A 133 15.63 15.82 12.61
N ASN A 134 15.82 15.06 13.69
CA ASN A 134 14.86 14.94 14.79
C ASN A 134 13.45 14.65 14.26
N ALA A 135 13.33 13.67 13.36
CA ALA A 135 12.05 13.24 12.82
C ALA A 135 11.25 12.47 13.87
N GLU A 136 9.92 12.58 13.78
CA GLU A 136 8.96 11.93 14.67
C GLU A 136 8.68 10.48 14.26
N PHE A 137 8.70 10.21 12.94
CA PHE A 137 8.53 8.88 12.38
C PHE A 137 9.20 8.75 11.01
N ILE A 138 9.30 7.51 10.54
CA ILE A 138 9.75 7.13 9.20
C ILE A 138 8.57 6.49 8.47
N ILE A 139 8.41 6.82 7.19
CA ILE A 139 7.60 6.09 6.23
C ILE A 139 8.53 5.41 5.24
N ALA A 140 8.30 4.13 4.97
CA ALA A 140 8.98 3.40 3.90
C ALA A 140 7.96 2.64 3.05
N ASN A 141 8.15 2.71 1.74
CA ASN A 141 7.46 1.86 0.78
C ASN A 141 8.43 0.81 0.23
N ASP A 142 7.88 -0.36 -0.13
CA ASP A 142 8.58 -1.31 -0.99
C ASP A 142 8.59 -0.83 -2.45
N PRO A 143 9.35 -1.48 -3.36
CA PRO A 143 9.65 -0.91 -4.68
C PRO A 143 8.45 -0.59 -5.57
N ASP A 144 7.36 -1.33 -5.48
CA ASP A 144 6.11 -1.07 -6.20
C ASP A 144 5.06 -0.30 -5.37
N ALA A 145 5.44 0.11 -4.15
CA ALA A 145 4.70 1.00 -3.27
C ALA A 145 3.30 0.54 -2.88
N ASP A 146 3.07 -0.79 -2.83
CA ASP A 146 1.81 -1.35 -2.31
C ASP A 146 1.88 -1.71 -0.81
N ARG A 147 3.07 -1.65 -0.20
CA ARG A 147 3.28 -1.80 1.24
C ARG A 147 3.72 -0.50 1.91
N LEU A 148 3.25 -0.32 3.15
CA LEU A 148 3.59 0.81 4.01
C LEU A 148 4.18 0.32 5.33
N ALA A 149 5.47 0.57 5.53
CA ALA A 149 6.09 0.46 6.83
C ALA A 149 6.14 1.82 7.53
N VAL A 150 5.94 1.80 8.83
CA VAL A 150 6.11 2.97 9.71
C VAL A 150 7.06 2.59 10.82
N ALA A 151 8.07 3.42 11.08
CA ALA A 151 8.96 3.25 12.24
C ALA A 151 8.92 4.50 13.13
N VAL A 152 8.99 4.28 14.44
CA VAL A 152 8.96 5.33 15.47
C VAL A 152 10.07 5.12 16.48
N PRO A 153 10.58 6.18 17.14
CA PRO A 153 11.51 6.03 18.25
C PRO A 153 10.79 5.53 19.50
N ASP A 154 11.42 4.63 20.24
CA ASP A 154 11.00 4.27 21.60
C ASP A 154 11.47 5.32 22.62
N ALA A 155 11.08 5.13 23.89
CA ALA A 155 11.45 6.05 24.97
C ALA A 155 12.98 6.14 25.23
N GLN A 156 13.78 5.22 24.67
CA GLN A 156 15.24 5.23 24.73
C GLN A 156 15.87 5.80 23.45
N GLY A 157 15.07 6.25 22.48
CA GLY A 157 15.53 6.78 21.19
C GLY A 157 15.95 5.71 20.18
N ASN A 158 15.66 4.43 20.45
CA ASN A 158 15.85 3.37 19.48
C ASN A 158 14.68 3.33 18.51
N TRP A 159 14.98 3.27 17.22
CA TRP A 159 13.95 3.24 16.19
C TRP A 159 13.45 1.82 15.97
N LYS A 160 12.13 1.64 15.98
CA LYS A 160 11.49 0.34 15.79
C LYS A 160 10.40 0.44 14.72
N PRO A 161 10.39 -0.48 13.74
CA PRO A 161 9.26 -0.62 12.85
C PRO A 161 8.04 -1.07 13.66
N LEU A 162 6.89 -0.48 13.35
CA LEU A 162 5.60 -0.94 13.83
C LEU A 162 5.18 -2.18 13.04
N HIS A 163 4.71 -3.20 13.75
CA HIS A 163 4.13 -4.38 13.12
C HIS A 163 2.91 -3.97 12.28
N GLY A 164 2.67 -4.61 11.12
CA GLY A 164 1.56 -4.22 10.24
C GLY A 164 0.18 -4.26 10.90
N ASN A 165 -0.08 -5.26 11.75
CA ASN A 165 -1.25 -5.28 12.66
C ASN A 165 -1.46 -3.99 13.46
N VAL A 166 -0.39 -3.37 13.99
CA VAL A 166 -0.50 -2.14 14.78
C VAL A 166 -0.94 -0.98 13.89
N ILE A 167 -0.30 -0.83 12.73
CA ILE A 167 -0.64 0.20 11.74
C ILE A 167 -2.07 0.00 11.23
N GLY A 168 -2.42 -1.23 10.85
CA GLY A 168 -3.74 -1.61 10.36
C GLY A 168 -4.84 -1.33 11.39
N CYS A 169 -4.61 -1.65 12.67
CA CYS A 169 -5.55 -1.32 13.73
C CYS A 169 -5.68 0.18 13.97
N PHE A 170 -4.60 0.96 13.90
CA PHE A 170 -4.67 2.42 14.04
C PHE A 170 -5.45 3.07 12.89
N LEU A 171 -5.16 2.67 11.65
CA LEU A 171 -5.89 3.15 10.47
C LEU A 171 -7.37 2.73 10.52
N GLY A 172 -7.64 1.46 10.84
CA GLY A 172 -8.99 0.93 10.99
C GLY A 172 -9.79 1.65 12.08
N TRP A 173 -9.19 1.89 13.25
CA TRP A 173 -9.81 2.64 14.34
C TRP A 173 -10.12 4.09 13.93
N TYR A 174 -9.16 4.77 13.29
CA TYR A 174 -9.34 6.14 12.82
C TYR A 174 -10.49 6.25 11.81
N LEU A 175 -10.52 5.37 10.81
CA LEU A 175 -11.56 5.33 9.78
C LEU A 175 -12.92 4.94 10.36
N ALA A 176 -12.98 3.91 11.21
CA ALA A 176 -14.21 3.49 11.87
C ALA A 176 -14.88 4.62 12.67
N LYS A 177 -14.09 5.41 13.39
CA LYS A 177 -14.57 6.60 14.11
C LYS A 177 -15.20 7.62 13.16
N GLN A 178 -14.60 7.84 11.99
CA GLN A 178 -15.14 8.77 11.00
C GLN A 178 -16.42 8.25 10.35
N PHE A 179 -16.47 6.97 9.99
CA PHE A 179 -17.65 6.34 9.40
C PHE A 179 -18.83 6.35 10.37
N HIS A 180 -18.57 6.03 11.64
CA HIS A 180 -19.57 6.11 12.69
C HIS A 180 -20.17 7.51 12.82
N ALA A 181 -19.31 8.55 12.87
CA ALA A 181 -19.76 9.93 12.94
C ALA A 181 -20.60 10.38 11.73
N GLN A 182 -20.39 9.75 10.57
CA GLN A 182 -21.16 9.99 9.34
C GLN A 182 -22.41 9.11 9.23
N GLY A 183 -22.64 8.18 10.17
CA GLY A 183 -23.69 7.16 10.06
C GLY A 183 -23.47 6.16 8.92
N LYS A 184 -22.24 6.05 8.38
CA LYS A 184 -21.91 5.12 7.30
C LYS A 184 -21.88 3.69 7.86
N GLN A 185 -22.46 2.76 7.11
CA GLN A 185 -22.48 1.33 7.41
C GLN A 185 -21.55 0.58 6.44
N GLY A 186 -20.93 -0.50 6.92
CA GLY A 186 -20.10 -1.37 6.09
C GLY A 186 -19.13 -2.23 6.89
N VAL A 187 -18.16 -2.80 6.18
CA VAL A 187 -17.29 -3.87 6.68
C VAL A 187 -15.85 -3.38 6.85
N LEU A 188 -15.22 -3.72 7.98
CA LEU A 188 -13.76 -3.69 8.14
C LEU A 188 -13.23 -5.12 7.97
N ALA A 189 -12.34 -5.34 7.00
CA ALA A 189 -11.83 -6.68 6.71
C ALA A 189 -10.33 -6.82 6.95
N CYS A 190 -9.89 -8.02 7.28
CA CYS A 190 -8.48 -8.37 7.31
C CYS A 190 -8.24 -9.81 6.86
N SER A 191 -6.97 -10.18 6.66
CA SER A 191 -6.60 -11.58 6.42
C SER A 191 -6.78 -12.41 7.72
N LEU A 192 -6.97 -13.72 7.59
CA LEU A 192 -7.12 -14.66 8.71
C LEU A 192 -5.93 -14.66 9.68
N VAL A 193 -4.76 -14.24 9.20
CA VAL A 193 -3.50 -14.18 9.97
C VAL A 193 -3.23 -12.78 10.54
N SER A 194 -4.08 -11.81 10.23
CA SER A 194 -4.08 -10.48 10.86
C SER A 194 -4.73 -10.48 12.25
N SER A 195 -4.54 -9.39 12.98
CA SER A 195 -5.02 -9.26 14.35
C SER A 195 -6.56 -9.24 14.43
N PRO A 196 -7.16 -10.01 15.37
CA PRO A 196 -8.61 -9.98 15.60
C PRO A 196 -9.09 -8.65 16.22
N ALA A 197 -8.17 -7.75 16.60
CA ALA A 197 -8.51 -6.45 17.16
C ALA A 197 -9.34 -5.58 16.21
N LEU A 198 -9.26 -5.79 14.88
CA LEU A 198 -10.10 -5.08 13.92
C LEU A 198 -11.59 -5.37 14.11
N ALA A 199 -11.95 -6.61 14.44
CA ALA A 199 -13.33 -7.00 14.70
C ALA A 199 -13.90 -6.28 15.93
N GLU A 200 -13.10 -6.15 16.99
CA GLU A 200 -13.48 -5.40 18.18
C GLU A 200 -13.62 -3.90 17.91
N ILE A 201 -12.77 -3.33 17.03
CA ILE A 201 -12.91 -1.96 16.55
C ILE A 201 -14.23 -1.80 15.79
N ALA A 202 -14.53 -2.68 14.83
CA ALA A 202 -15.76 -2.62 14.05
C ALA A 202 -16.99 -2.65 14.96
N LYS A 203 -17.06 -3.62 15.87
CA LYS A 203 -18.12 -3.79 16.85
C LYS A 203 -18.33 -2.54 17.71
N LYS A 204 -17.24 -1.93 18.20
CA LYS A 204 -17.31 -0.71 19.03
C LYS A 204 -17.98 0.47 18.30
N TYR A 205 -17.81 0.56 16.99
CA TYR A 205 -18.35 1.64 16.16
C TYR A 205 -19.63 1.25 15.41
N GLY A 206 -20.20 0.07 15.68
CA GLY A 206 -21.42 -0.41 15.04
C GLY A 206 -21.24 -0.80 13.57
N LEU A 207 -20.02 -1.19 13.18
CA LEU A 207 -19.67 -1.69 11.86
C LEU A 207 -19.56 -3.22 11.87
N SER A 208 -19.65 -3.84 10.70
CA SER A 208 -19.39 -5.27 10.52
C SER A 208 -17.91 -5.55 10.31
N SER A 209 -17.49 -6.79 10.53
CA SER A 209 -16.13 -7.26 10.26
C SER A 209 -16.12 -8.58 9.51
N GLU A 210 -15.12 -8.80 8.67
CA GLU A 210 -14.95 -10.04 7.91
C GLU A 210 -13.46 -10.44 7.85
N GLU A 211 -13.18 -11.71 8.13
CA GLU A 211 -11.86 -12.30 7.92
C GLU A 211 -11.85 -13.03 6.57
N THR A 212 -10.77 -12.87 5.83
CA THR A 212 -10.60 -13.47 4.49
C THR A 212 -9.33 -14.32 4.42
N LEU A 213 -9.18 -15.12 3.36
CA LEU A 213 -7.89 -15.75 3.08
C LEU A 213 -6.81 -14.69 2.81
N THR A 214 -5.55 -15.03 3.07
CA THR A 214 -4.41 -14.14 2.78
C THR A 214 -4.38 -13.70 1.31
N GLY A 215 -4.19 -12.40 1.12
CA GLY A 215 -4.07 -11.66 -0.13
C GLY A 215 -5.20 -10.65 -0.32
N PHE A 216 -4.86 -9.36 -0.46
CA PHE A 216 -5.22 -8.55 -1.65
C PHE A 216 -6.59 -8.81 -2.29
N LYS A 217 -6.54 -9.83 -3.14
CA LYS A 217 -7.57 -10.31 -4.06
C LYS A 217 -8.84 -10.85 -3.37
N TYR A 218 -8.76 -11.23 -2.10
CA TYR A 218 -9.92 -11.67 -1.30
C TYR A 218 -10.51 -10.52 -0.49
N ILE A 219 -9.67 -9.74 0.20
CA ILE A 219 -10.08 -8.54 0.93
C ILE A 219 -10.81 -7.57 -0.01
N GLY A 220 -10.19 -7.28 -1.16
CA GLY A 220 -10.77 -6.47 -2.22
C GLY A 220 -11.96 -7.11 -2.96
N LYS A 221 -12.60 -8.15 -2.41
CA LYS A 221 -13.87 -8.73 -2.88
C LYS A 221 -15.00 -8.67 -1.86
N VAL A 222 -14.69 -8.32 -0.61
CA VAL A 222 -15.67 -8.11 0.45
C VAL A 222 -16.70 -7.06 0.02
N GLU A 223 -17.98 -7.38 0.24
CA GLU A 223 -19.11 -6.49 -0.05
C GLU A 223 -19.18 -5.35 0.96
N ASN A 224 -19.49 -4.15 0.49
CA ASN A 224 -19.59 -2.94 1.32
C ASN A 224 -18.32 -2.69 2.19
N LEU A 225 -17.15 -3.00 1.64
CA LEU A 225 -15.86 -2.82 2.30
C LEU A 225 -15.56 -1.34 2.53
N LEU A 226 -15.23 -0.98 3.76
CA LEU A 226 -14.83 0.37 4.15
C LEU A 226 -13.32 0.50 4.38
N PHE A 227 -12.68 -0.56 4.83
CA PHE A 227 -11.25 -0.64 5.09
C PHE A 227 -10.80 -2.10 5.09
N GLY A 228 -9.65 -2.38 4.49
CA GLY A 228 -9.04 -3.70 4.47
C GLY A 228 -7.57 -3.63 4.85
N PHE A 229 -7.03 -4.60 5.59
CA PHE A 229 -5.58 -4.69 5.75
C PHE A 229 -5.05 -6.12 5.85
N GLU A 230 -3.76 -6.26 5.53
CA GLU A 230 -2.96 -7.44 5.83
C GLU A 230 -1.80 -7.06 6.77
N GLU A 231 -1.46 -7.97 7.66
CA GLU A 231 -0.38 -7.81 8.62
C GLU A 231 1.00 -7.66 7.95
N ALA A 232 1.11 -8.11 6.70
CA ALA A 232 2.26 -7.93 5.80
C ALA A 232 2.31 -6.53 5.15
N LEU A 233 1.94 -5.50 5.91
CA LEU A 233 2.07 -4.07 5.58
C LEU A 233 1.20 -3.52 4.43
N GLY A 234 0.14 -4.23 4.02
CA GLY A 234 -0.78 -3.75 3.00
C GLY A 234 -2.06 -3.17 3.62
N TYR A 235 -2.50 -2.00 3.16
CA TYR A 235 -3.69 -1.31 3.69
C TYR A 235 -4.53 -0.68 2.57
N LEU A 236 -5.81 -1.04 2.51
CA LEU A 236 -6.79 -0.48 1.59
C LEU A 236 -7.70 0.48 2.37
N VAL A 237 -7.33 1.76 2.35
CA VAL A 237 -8.01 2.84 3.09
C VAL A 237 -9.16 3.50 2.32
N ASP A 238 -9.26 3.24 1.02
CA ASP A 238 -10.30 3.82 0.14
C ASP A 238 -10.80 2.81 -0.92
N PRO A 239 -11.49 1.74 -0.48
CA PRO A 239 -11.86 0.61 -1.35
C PRO A 239 -12.65 1.00 -2.60
N ASP A 240 -13.57 1.97 -2.49
CA ASP A 240 -14.47 2.37 -3.57
C ASP A 240 -13.74 2.98 -4.78
N LYS A 241 -12.47 3.37 -4.59
CA LYS A 241 -11.71 4.16 -5.56
C LYS A 241 -10.51 3.45 -6.14
N VAL A 242 -10.07 2.39 -5.46
CA VAL A 242 -8.96 1.52 -5.89
C VAL A 242 -9.48 0.24 -6.56
N ARG A 243 -10.81 0.02 -6.58
CA ARG A 243 -11.52 -1.15 -7.18
C ARG A 243 -12.30 -0.83 -8.47
#